data_AF-A0A015YIG9-F1
#
_entry.id   AF-A0A015YIG9-F1
#
_cell.length_a   1.000
_cell.length_b   1.000
_cell.length_c   1.000
_cell.angle_alpha   90.00
_cell.angle_beta   90.00
_cell.angle_gamma   90.00
#
_symmetry.space_group_name_H-M   'P 1'
#
loop_
_entity.id
_entity.type
_entity.pdbx_description
1 polymer ?
#
loop_
_entity_poly.entity_id
_entity_poly.type
_entity_poly.pdbx_seq_one_letter_code
_entity_poly.pdbx_strand_id
1 'polypeptide(L)' 'MSTFGGASSNNLELLPYTAKKYGESSYLITLKEKPVGEYGITVRNPNSLDEKNIIVASFGIDQ' A
#
# COMPACT_ATOMS: atom_id res chain seq x y z
N MET A 1 -11.22 -18.49 29.27
CA MET A 1 -10.57 -18.62 27.95
C MET A 1 -10.49 -17.22 27.38
N SER A 2 -9.33 -16.56 27.47
CA SER A 2 -9.20 -15.14 27.19
C SER A 2 -8.89 -14.95 25.71
N THR A 3 -9.88 -14.46 24.95
CA THR A 3 -9.67 -14.02 23.57
C THR A 3 -8.90 -12.71 23.61
N PHE A 4 -7.64 -12.72 23.17
CA PHE A 4 -6.88 -11.49 22.90
C PHE A 4 -7.36 -10.90 21.56
N GLY A 5 -8.46 -10.16 21.61
CA GLY A 5 -8.93 -9.36 20.48
C GLY A 5 -8.17 -8.05 20.41
N GLY A 6 -7.00 -8.05 19.76
CA GLY A 6 -6.32 -6.81 19.39
C GLY A 6 -7.04 -6.19 18.19
N ALA A 7 -7.92 -5.22 18.42
CA ALA A 7 -8.38 -4.33 17.37
C ALA A 7 -7.25 -3.36 17.05
N SER A 8 -6.51 -3.57 15.95
CA SER A 8 -5.69 -2.51 15.37
C SER A 8 -6.62 -1.53 14.67
N SER A 9 -6.75 -0.32 15.20
CA SER A 9 -7.24 0.79 14.40
C SER A 9 -6.30 0.92 13.20
N ASN A 10 -6.86 0.91 12.00
CA ASN A 10 -6.13 0.95 10.75
C ASN A 10 -5.41 2.32 10.62
N ASN A 11 -4.25 2.47 11.25
CA ASN A 11 -3.42 3.69 11.23
C ASN A 11 -2.63 3.83 9.92
N LEU A 12 -2.95 3.03 8.89
CA LEU A 12 -2.36 3.16 7.55
C LEU A 12 -3.10 4.28 6.81
N GLU A 13 -2.50 5.47 6.84
CA GLU A 13 -2.94 6.59 6.01
C GLU A 13 -2.62 6.27 4.54
N LEU A 14 -3.66 6.27 3.69
CA LEU A 14 -3.49 6.04 2.26
C LEU A 14 -3.11 7.36 1.58
N LEU A 15 -1.89 7.44 1.06
CA LEU A 15 -1.47 8.63 0.34
C LEU A 15 -2.17 8.76 -1.02
N PRO A 16 -2.55 9.98 -1.45
CA PRO A 16 -3.10 10.22 -2.77
C PRO A 16 -2.02 10.03 -3.85
N TYR A 17 -2.28 9.12 -4.79
CA TYR A 17 -1.39 8.83 -5.92
C TYR A 17 -2.17 8.78 -7.24
N THR A 18 -1.45 8.88 -8.35
CA THR A 18 -1.91 8.45 -9.67
C THR A 18 -1.09 7.26 -10.14
N ALA A 19 -1.70 6.36 -10.89
CA ALA A 19 -1.01 5.21 -11.46
C ALA A 19 -1.40 5.04 -12.93
N LYS A 20 -0.43 4.66 -13.76
CA LYS A 20 -0.67 4.27 -15.14
C LYS A 20 0.10 3.00 -15.47
N LYS A 21 -0.44 2.19 -16.39
CA LYS A 21 0.30 1.05 -16.95
C LYS A 21 1.55 1.57 -17.67
N TYR A 22 2.69 0.91 -17.43
CA TYR A 22 3.96 1.20 -18.06
C TYR A 22 4.52 -0.09 -18.67
N GLY A 23 4.49 -0.21 -19.99
CA GLY A 23 4.81 -1.47 -20.67
C GLY A 23 3.76 -2.56 -20.39
N GLU A 24 4.19 -3.82 -20.33
CA GLU A 24 3.28 -4.96 -20.15
C GLU A 24 3.09 -5.38 -18.70
N SER A 25 4.16 -5.31 -17.88
CA SER A 25 4.23 -5.88 -16.54
C SER A 25 4.58 -4.86 -15.45
N SER A 26 4.45 -3.56 -15.72
CA SER A 26 4.81 -2.51 -14.76
C SER A 26 3.76 -1.41 -14.67
N TYR A 27 3.78 -0.70 -13.55
CA TYR A 27 2.95 0.48 -13.31
C TYR A 27 3.87 1.65 -12.94
N LEU A 28 3.62 2.82 -13.53
CA LEU A 28 4.22 4.06 -13.06
C LEU A 28 3.28 4.68 -12.02
N ILE A 29 3.75 4.75 -10.77
CA ILE A 29 3.05 5.36 -9.65
C ILE A 29 3.65 6.76 -9.44
N THR A 30 2.80 7.77 -9.29
CA THR A 30 3.20 9.14 -8.99
C THR A 30 2.47 9.62 -7.75
N LEU A 31 3.23 9.94 -6.71
CA LEU A 31 2.71 10.56 -5.49
C LEU A 31 2.48 12.05 -5.75
N LYS A 32 1.30 12.57 -5.37
CA LYS A 32 1.00 14.00 -5.51
C LYS A 32 1.83 14.83 -4.52
N GLU A 33 1.88 14.35 -3.29
CA GLU A 33 2.70 14.91 -2.22
C GLU A 33 3.74 13.88 -1.80
N LYS A 34 4.93 14.34 -1.40
CA LYS A 34 6.05 13.49 -0.98
C LYS A 34 6.40 13.80 0.48
N PRO A 35 5.49 13.53 1.44
CA PRO A 35 5.82 13.70 2.84
C PRO A 35 7.00 12.80 3.21
N VAL A 36 7.88 13.28 4.08
CA VAL A 36 8.99 12.50 4.62
C VAL A 36 8.43 11.39 5.50
N GLY A 37 8.90 10.17 5.31
CA GLY A 37 8.40 9.01 6.07
C GLY A 37 8.65 7.68 5.38
N GLU A 38 8.12 6.62 5.98
CA GLU A 38 8.18 5.25 5.47
C GLU A 38 6.84 4.81 4.90
N TYR A 39 6.88 4.21 3.72
CA TYR A 39 5.69 3.84 2.96
C TYR A 39 5.78 2.40 2.44
N GLY A 40 4.63 1.74 2.39
CA GLY A 40 4.45 0.44 1.76
C GLY A 40 3.57 0.55 0.52
N ILE A 41 3.93 -0.18 -0.54
CA ILE A 41 3.07 -0.40 -1.70
C ILE A 41 2.34 -1.73 -1.49
N THR A 42 1.01 -1.67 -1.42
CA THR A 42 0.17 -2.87 -1.36
C THR A 42 -0.56 -3.07 -2.68
N VAL A 43 -0.55 -4.30 -3.19
CA VAL A 43 -1.38 -4.68 -4.33
C VAL A 43 -2.59 -5.44 -3.81
N ARG A 44 -3.78 -4.88 -4.05
CA ARG A 44 -5.04 -5.62 -3.92
C ARG A 44 -5.26 -6.42 -5.18
N ASN A 45 -5.37 -7.74 -5.05
CA ASN A 45 -5.66 -8.63 -6.16
C ASN A 45 -7.03 -8.25 -6.78
N PRO A 46 -7.08 -7.73 -8.02
CA PRO A 46 -8.33 -7.31 -8.64
C PRO A 46 -9.25 -8.48 -9.02
N ASN A 47 -8.75 -9.72 -8.99
CA ASN A 47 -9.53 -10.91 -9.35
C ASN A 47 -10.41 -11.46 -8.22
N SER A 48 -10.43 -10.83 -7.03
CA SER A 48 -11.30 -11.22 -5.90
C SER A 48 -11.19 -12.69 -5.46
N LEU A 49 -10.07 -13.35 -5.77
CA LEU A 49 -9.85 -14.77 -5.44
C LEU A 49 -9.39 -14.98 -3.98
N ASP A 50 -8.85 -13.94 -3.35
CA ASP A 50 -8.40 -13.96 -1.95
C ASP A 50 -8.46 -12.54 -1.36
N GLU A 51 -8.74 -12.42 -0.06
CA GLU A 51 -8.91 -11.15 0.68
C GLU A 51 -7.55 -10.53 1.10
N LYS A 52 -6.44 -11.18 0.75
CA LYS A 52 -5.11 -10.82 1.22
C LYS A 52 -4.57 -9.60 0.47
N ASN A 53 -4.30 -8.55 1.24
CA ASN A 53 -3.50 -7.41 0.79
C ASN A 53 -2.02 -7.82 0.89
N ILE A 54 -1.32 -7.90 -0.24
CA ILE A 54 0.11 -8.23 -0.23
C ILE A 54 0.91 -6.92 -0.33
N ILE A 55 1.82 -6.69 0.62
CA ILE A 55 2.84 -5.65 0.50
C ILE A 55 3.86 -6.15 -0.51
N VAL A 56 4.03 -5.41 -1.60
CA VAL A 56 4.93 -5.78 -2.71
C VAL A 56 6.27 -5.04 -2.65
N ALA A 57 6.31 -3.90 -1.96
CA ALA A 57 7.52 -3.11 -1.76
C ALA A 57 7.36 -2.15 -0.58
N SER A 58 8.47 -1.76 0.03
CA SER A 58 8.54 -0.66 1.02
C SER A 58 9.64 0.30 0.62
N PHE A 59 9.46 1.59 0.88
CA PHE A 59 10.43 2.64 0.59
C PHE A 59 10.32 3.80 1.58
N GLY A 60 11.43 4.50 1.80
CA GLY A 60 11.48 5.75 2.55
C GLY A 60 11.51 6.97 1.61
N ILE A 61 10.94 8.08 2.05
CA ILE A 61 11.14 9.39 1.45
C ILE A 61 11.94 10.22 2.45
N ASP A 62 13.17 10.55 2.07
CA ASP A 62 14.07 11.43 2.82
C ASP A 62 14.03 12.87 2.27
N GLN A 63 14.56 13.84 3.04
CA GLN A 63 14.66 15.26 2.65
C GLN A 63 15.70 15.51 1.54
#